data_AF-A0A2D9S9E1-F1
#
_entry.id   AF-A0A2D9S9E1-F1
#
_cell.length_a   1.000
_cell.length_b   1.000
_cell.length_c   1.000
_cell.angle_alpha   90.00
_cell.angle_beta   90.00
_cell.angle_gamma   90.00
#
_symmetry.space_group_name_H-M   'P 1'
#
loop_
_entity.id
_entity.type
_entity.pdbx_description
1 polymer ?
#
loop_
_entity_poly.entity_id
_entity_poly.type
_entity_poly.pdbx_seq_one_letter_code
_entity_poly.pdbx_strand_id
1 'polypeptide(L)'
;MVSYTRLLLLVLLLLGTPLFLLFVGSMNLGQQIAASTVLIAFFALFIFSGRKPLPPVPKTQVVVEENQEEVEEEQPIATEVEVQTDEQVTRSRGRVAAPLTPPMPPPIPGPNSPPMPAPGMPTPPPLPTEMPPMTVEGGTVAKRFVVTNDAQSEMETEIETYVEEQREKRAVIRGKIERRRRMALAERKAAKVRMWTELEDGEDLGALLDKPNHGLIVIEEDESPDDSSPLGVSYVRIDESRILKIRVPLKIPEKAVSKPVEELPMLEDMPPMPPPPSGLPPMPPPPGMPPPPPPE
;
A
#
# COMPACT_ATOMS: atom_id res chain seq x y z
N MET A 1 -7.97 38.57 -7.71
CA MET A 1 -9.36 39.07 -7.73
C MET A 1 -9.91 38.97 -6.32
N VAL A 2 -10.45 40.05 -5.74
CA VAL A 2 -11.06 40.01 -4.40
C VAL A 2 -12.35 39.19 -4.52
N SER A 3 -12.52 38.15 -3.70
CA SER A 3 -13.76 37.37 -3.67
C SER A 3 -14.97 38.29 -3.41
N TYR A 4 -16.07 38.10 -4.13
CA TYR A 4 -17.31 38.87 -3.93
C TYR A 4 -17.78 38.86 -2.46
N THR A 5 -17.53 37.76 -1.74
CA THR A 5 -17.83 37.64 -0.30
C THR A 5 -17.01 38.61 0.54
N ARG A 6 -15.73 38.80 0.22
CA ARG A 6 -14.83 39.70 0.93
C ARG A 6 -15.17 41.17 0.65
N LEU A 7 -15.56 41.48 -0.59
CA LEU A 7 -16.04 42.80 -0.96
C LEU A 7 -17.33 43.14 -0.20
N LEU A 8 -18.28 42.22 -0.16
CA LEU A 8 -19.52 42.38 0.60
C LEU A 8 -19.26 42.59 2.10
N LEU A 9 -18.40 41.77 2.72
CA LEU A 9 -18.04 41.93 4.14
C LEU A 9 -17.33 43.27 4.41
N LEU A 10 -16.46 43.72 3.50
CA LEU A 10 -15.79 45.02 3.60
C LEU A 10 -16.82 46.16 3.55
N VAL A 11 -17.77 46.12 2.62
CA VAL A 11 -18.84 47.12 2.53
C VAL A 11 -19.69 47.13 3.80
N LEU A 12 -20.11 45.97 4.30
CA LEU A 12 -20.87 45.85 5.55
C LEU A 12 -20.11 46.41 6.76
N LEU A 13 -18.79 46.22 6.82
CA LEU A 13 -17.98 46.75 7.92
C LEU A 13 -17.81 48.27 7.79
N LEU A 14 -17.49 48.77 6.58
CA LEU A 14 -17.29 50.19 6.31
C LEU A 14 -18.58 51.00 6.51
N LEU A 15 -19.74 50.42 6.22
CA LEU A 15 -21.05 51.06 6.44
C LEU A 15 -21.59 50.83 7.86
N GLY A 16 -21.34 49.64 8.44
CA GLY A 16 -21.83 49.23 9.75
C GLY A 16 -21.11 49.92 10.91
N THR A 17 -19.79 50.11 10.84
CA THR A 17 -19.02 50.81 11.87
C THR A 17 -19.49 52.26 12.11
N PRO A 18 -19.60 53.14 11.09
CA PRO A 18 -20.08 54.51 11.32
C PRO A 18 -21.54 54.53 11.78
N LEU A 19 -22.40 53.63 11.25
CA LEU A 19 -23.80 53.55 11.67
C LEU A 19 -23.93 53.16 13.15
N PHE A 20 -23.12 52.19 13.60
CA PHE A 20 -23.05 51.80 15.01
C PHE A 20 -22.63 52.98 15.91
N LEU A 21 -21.57 53.70 15.53
CA LEU A 21 -21.08 54.85 16.31
C LEU A 21 -22.11 55.97 16.42
N LEU A 22 -22.92 56.21 15.38
CA LEU A 22 -23.99 57.20 15.41
C LEU A 22 -25.13 56.83 16.38
N PHE A 23 -25.42 55.54 16.53
CA PHE A 23 -26.54 55.05 17.33
C PHE A 23 -26.15 54.58 18.74
N VAL A 24 -24.85 54.44 19.06
CA VAL A 24 -24.38 54.03 20.40
C VAL A 24 -25.00 54.87 21.52
N GLY A 25 -25.17 56.18 21.32
CA GLY A 25 -25.74 57.07 22.33
C GLY A 25 -27.24 56.92 22.58
N SER A 26 -27.99 56.33 21.64
CA SER A 26 -29.45 56.15 21.73
C SER A 26 -29.87 54.71 22.03
N MET A 27 -28.96 53.75 21.92
CA MET A 27 -29.24 52.32 22.11
C MET A 27 -29.11 51.89 23.57
N ASN A 28 -29.99 50.99 24.00
CA ASN A 28 -29.87 50.33 25.30
C ASN A 28 -28.63 49.44 25.36
N LEU A 29 -28.08 49.20 26.55
CA LEU A 29 -26.85 48.40 26.74
C LEU A 29 -26.92 47.02 26.05
N GLY A 30 -28.07 46.33 26.14
CA GLY A 30 -28.26 45.05 25.47
C GLY A 30 -28.20 45.13 23.95
N GLN A 31 -28.72 46.21 23.35
CA GLN A 31 -28.66 46.45 21.91
C GLN A 31 -27.25 46.83 21.46
N GLN A 32 -26.51 47.60 22.26
CA GLN A 32 -25.11 47.93 21.99
C GLN A 32 -24.24 46.68 21.97
N ILE A 33 -24.39 45.79 22.97
CA ILE A 33 -23.66 44.52 23.03
C ILE A 33 -24.03 43.65 21.83
N ALA A 34 -25.31 43.49 21.51
CA ALA A 34 -25.74 42.69 20.37
C ALA A 34 -25.24 43.23 19.02
N ALA A 35 -25.26 44.54 18.82
CA ALA A 35 -24.74 45.14 17.59
C ALA A 35 -23.20 45.04 17.50
N SER A 36 -22.50 45.22 18.62
CA SER A 36 -21.05 45.07 18.72
C SER A 36 -20.60 43.63 18.41
N THR A 37 -21.28 42.62 18.97
CA THR A 37 -20.95 41.21 18.70
C THR A 37 -21.16 40.85 17.23
N VAL A 38 -22.21 41.36 16.59
CA VAL A 38 -22.44 41.18 15.15
C VAL A 38 -21.33 41.83 14.32
N LEU A 39 -20.88 43.04 14.70
CA LEU A 39 -19.80 43.74 14.01
C LEU A 39 -18.46 43.00 14.14
N ILE A 40 -18.16 42.48 15.34
CA ILE A 40 -17.00 41.63 15.59
C ILE A 40 -17.09 40.32 14.78
N ALA A 41 -18.27 39.72 14.68
CA ALA A 41 -18.47 38.51 13.87
C ALA A 41 -18.18 38.76 12.39
N PHE A 42 -18.64 39.90 11.82
CA PHE A 42 -18.29 40.27 10.44
C PHE A 42 -16.81 40.54 10.27
N PHE A 43 -16.16 41.17 11.25
CA PHE A 43 -14.71 41.38 11.24
C PHE A 43 -13.94 40.05 11.26
N ALA A 44 -14.34 39.10 12.12
CA ALA A 44 -13.75 37.78 12.19
C ALA A 44 -13.94 37.00 10.87
N LEU A 45 -15.14 37.06 10.28
CA LEU A 45 -15.41 36.48 8.97
C LEU A 45 -14.58 37.13 7.86
N PHE A 46 -14.33 38.43 7.92
CA PHE A 46 -13.49 39.13 6.96
C PHE A 46 -12.03 38.65 7.01
N ILE A 47 -11.49 38.43 8.22
CA ILE A 47 -10.14 37.87 8.40
C ILE A 47 -10.07 36.42 7.92
N PHE A 48 -11.07 35.59 8.27
CA PHE A 48 -11.03 34.15 8.00
C PHE A 48 -11.43 33.78 6.56
N SER A 49 -12.29 34.56 5.91
CA SER A 49 -12.76 34.32 4.53
C SER A 49 -11.69 34.58 3.46
N GLY A 50 -10.51 35.07 3.84
CA GLY A 50 -9.38 35.31 2.92
C GLY A 50 -8.61 34.06 2.52
N ARG A 51 -8.91 32.90 3.08
CA ARG A 51 -8.25 31.63 2.74
C ARG A 51 -8.59 31.25 1.30
N LYS A 52 -7.55 31.00 0.49
CA LYS A 52 -7.72 30.60 -0.92
C LYS A 52 -8.64 29.38 -0.98
N PRO A 53 -9.60 29.32 -1.92
CA PRO A 53 -10.42 28.13 -2.08
C PRO A 53 -9.51 26.92 -2.28
N LEU A 54 -9.85 25.82 -1.62
CA LEU A 54 -9.14 24.55 -1.77
C LEU A 54 -8.90 24.30 -3.26
N PRO A 55 -7.65 24.04 -3.69
CA PRO A 55 -7.39 23.69 -5.07
C PRO A 55 -8.35 22.54 -5.43
N PRO A 56 -9.11 22.65 -6.54
CA PRO A 56 -10.01 21.58 -6.94
C PRO A 56 -9.16 20.31 -7.05
N VAL A 57 -9.59 19.24 -6.37
CA VAL A 57 -8.91 17.94 -6.40
C VAL A 57 -8.58 17.65 -7.86
N PRO A 58 -7.30 17.54 -8.24
CA PRO A 58 -6.96 17.27 -9.62
C PRO A 58 -7.60 15.94 -9.98
N LYS A 59 -8.59 15.99 -10.90
CA LYS A 59 -9.00 14.80 -11.62
C LYS A 59 -7.72 14.29 -12.25
N THR A 60 -7.27 13.12 -11.82
CA THR A 60 -6.13 12.40 -12.40
C THR A 60 -6.40 12.23 -13.89
N GLN A 61 -6.00 13.21 -14.68
CA GLN A 61 -5.72 13.03 -16.09
C GLN A 61 -4.34 12.42 -16.11
N VAL A 62 -4.27 11.20 -16.61
CA VAL A 62 -3.02 10.50 -16.89
C VAL A 62 -2.31 11.32 -17.95
N VAL A 63 -1.42 12.22 -17.51
CA VAL A 63 -0.43 12.85 -18.36
C VAL A 63 0.59 11.75 -18.66
N VAL A 64 0.54 11.25 -19.89
CA VAL A 64 1.68 10.56 -20.49
C VAL A 64 2.72 11.63 -20.71
N GLU A 65 3.70 11.66 -19.82
CA GLU A 65 4.92 12.42 -19.99
C GLU A 65 5.77 11.64 -21.01
N GLU A 66 5.61 12.02 -22.27
CA GLU A 66 6.51 11.62 -23.34
C GLU A 66 7.80 12.43 -23.16
N ASN A 67 8.78 11.82 -22.49
CA ASN A 67 10.15 12.31 -22.51
C ASN A 67 10.62 12.29 -23.96
N GLN A 68 10.78 13.48 -24.52
CA GLN A 68 11.55 13.72 -25.73
C GLN A 68 13.03 13.56 -25.36
N GLU A 69 13.58 12.37 -25.61
CA GLU A 69 15.01 12.24 -25.87
C GLU A 69 15.22 12.37 -27.37
N GLU A 70 15.92 13.46 -27.69
CA GLU A 70 16.55 13.83 -28.93
C GLU A 70 17.43 12.69 -29.47
N VAL A 71 17.00 12.06 -30.57
CA VAL A 71 17.89 11.31 -31.47
C VAL A 71 17.62 11.79 -32.88
N GLU A 72 18.58 12.57 -33.35
CA GLU A 72 18.79 13.01 -34.73
C GLU A 72 19.27 11.80 -35.55
N GLU A 73 18.50 11.36 -36.57
CA GLU A 73 18.98 11.15 -37.95
C GLU A 73 17.92 10.49 -38.88
N GLU A 74 17.72 11.19 -40.01
CA GLU A 74 17.34 10.74 -41.36
C GLU A 74 15.89 10.34 -41.74
N GLN A 75 15.39 11.05 -42.76
CA GLN A 75 14.08 10.97 -43.43
C GLN A 75 14.09 9.93 -44.60
N PRO A 76 13.09 9.89 -45.53
CA PRO A 76 11.70 9.42 -45.42
C PRO A 76 11.33 8.45 -46.57
N ILE A 77 10.45 7.44 -46.37
CA ILE A 77 9.66 6.87 -47.49
C ILE A 77 8.25 6.51 -47.02
N ALA A 78 7.27 7.09 -47.72
CA ALA A 78 5.84 6.89 -47.55
C ALA A 78 5.39 5.50 -48.05
N THR A 79 4.48 4.83 -47.34
CA THR A 79 3.24 4.33 -47.95
C THR A 79 2.16 4.10 -46.89
N GLU A 80 0.99 4.63 -47.23
CA GLU A 80 -0.32 4.66 -46.60
C GLU A 80 -0.89 3.25 -46.32
N VAL A 81 -1.30 2.98 -45.08
CA VAL A 81 -2.36 2.00 -44.80
C VAL A 81 -3.29 2.60 -43.75
N GLU A 82 -4.42 3.07 -44.25
CA GLU A 82 -5.63 3.48 -43.57
C GLU A 82 -6.27 2.28 -42.86
N VAL A 83 -6.38 2.30 -41.52
CA VAL A 83 -7.33 1.44 -40.79
C VAL A 83 -7.93 2.19 -39.60
N GLN A 84 -9.12 2.72 -39.86
CA GLN A 84 -10.32 2.68 -39.03
C GLN A 84 -10.24 3.16 -37.57
N THR A 85 -10.93 4.29 -37.38
CA THR A 85 -11.53 4.79 -36.16
C THR A 85 -12.32 3.74 -35.37
N ASP A 86 -12.36 4.01 -34.07
CA ASP A 86 -13.34 3.54 -33.07
C ASP A 86 -13.17 2.10 -32.58
N GLU A 87 -12.72 1.96 -31.33
CA GLU A 87 -13.63 1.53 -30.26
C GLU A 87 -12.99 1.65 -28.86
N GLN A 88 -13.74 2.30 -27.97
CA GLN A 88 -13.47 2.40 -26.54
C GLN A 88 -13.36 1.00 -25.91
N VAL A 89 -12.20 0.70 -25.32
CA VAL A 89 -12.04 -0.46 -24.43
C VAL A 89 -12.79 -0.18 -23.12
N THR A 90 -14.08 -0.53 -23.11
CA THR A 90 -14.91 -0.58 -21.91
C THR A 90 -14.76 -1.96 -21.25
N ARG A 91 -14.34 -1.96 -19.97
CA ARG A 91 -14.24 -3.18 -19.15
C ARG A 91 -15.63 -3.77 -18.90
N SER A 92 -15.99 -4.84 -19.61
CA SER A 92 -17.21 -5.60 -19.37
C SER A 92 -17.05 -6.55 -18.18
N ARG A 93 -17.43 -6.07 -16.99
CA ARG A 93 -17.93 -6.96 -15.93
C ARG A 93 -19.42 -7.21 -16.21
N GLY A 94 -19.70 -8.25 -16.98
CA GLY A 94 -21.06 -8.66 -17.31
C GLY A 94 -21.10 -10.13 -17.68
N ARG A 95 -21.80 -10.92 -16.88
CA ARG A 95 -22.06 -12.34 -17.03
C ARG A 95 -22.71 -12.60 -18.41
N VAL A 96 -21.97 -13.20 -19.33
CA VAL A 96 -22.52 -13.70 -20.61
C VAL A 96 -22.78 -15.20 -20.45
N ALA A 97 -24.03 -15.60 -20.70
CA ALA A 97 -24.45 -16.98 -20.77
C ALA A 97 -23.69 -17.68 -21.92
N ALA A 98 -23.09 -18.83 -21.62
CA ALA A 98 -22.35 -19.63 -22.60
C ALA A 98 -23.30 -20.14 -23.70
N PRO A 99 -22.93 -20.03 -24.99
CA PRO A 99 -23.67 -20.69 -26.06
C PRO A 99 -23.42 -22.21 -26.01
N LEU A 100 -24.50 -22.94 -26.28
CA LEU A 100 -24.63 -24.40 -26.23
C LEU A 100 -23.56 -25.11 -27.08
N THR A 101 -22.72 -25.91 -26.44
CA THR A 101 -21.84 -26.89 -27.10
C THR A 101 -22.66 -28.08 -27.63
N PRO A 102 -22.42 -28.58 -28.86
CA PRO A 102 -23.00 -29.83 -29.35
C PRO A 102 -22.54 -31.03 -28.50
N PRO A 103 -23.34 -32.12 -28.42
CA PRO A 103 -23.14 -33.19 -27.45
C PRO A 103 -21.85 -33.97 -27.70
N MET A 104 -21.10 -34.23 -26.64
CA MET A 104 -19.94 -35.14 -26.65
C MET A 104 -20.38 -36.57 -27.00
N PRO A 105 -19.58 -37.34 -27.75
CA PRO A 105 -19.84 -38.76 -27.98
C PRO A 105 -19.74 -39.55 -26.66
N PRO A 106 -20.49 -40.66 -26.53
CA PRO A 106 -20.53 -41.44 -25.30
C PRO A 106 -19.16 -42.06 -24.96
N PRO A 107 -18.87 -42.28 -23.67
CA PRO A 107 -17.61 -42.89 -23.24
C PRO A 107 -17.54 -44.34 -23.73
N ILE A 108 -16.42 -44.70 -24.34
CA ILE A 108 -16.08 -46.08 -24.70
C ILE A 108 -16.00 -46.88 -23.39
N PRO A 109 -16.75 -47.99 -23.22
CA PRO A 109 -16.61 -48.84 -22.05
C PRO A 109 -15.21 -49.44 -22.02
N GLY A 110 -14.51 -49.27 -20.89
CA GLY A 110 -13.24 -49.94 -20.67
C GLY A 110 -13.40 -51.47 -20.80
N PRO A 111 -12.37 -52.19 -21.31
CA PRO A 111 -12.45 -53.62 -21.45
C PRO A 111 -12.62 -54.27 -20.08
N ASN A 112 -13.72 -55.01 -19.91
CA ASN A 112 -13.93 -55.97 -18.82
C ASN A 112 -12.80 -57.00 -18.86
N SER A 113 -11.78 -56.84 -18.02
CA SER A 113 -10.86 -57.92 -17.70
C SER A 113 -11.50 -58.82 -16.61
N PRO A 114 -11.68 -60.13 -16.86
CA PRO A 114 -12.21 -61.05 -15.85
C PRO A 114 -11.29 -61.14 -14.62
N PRO A 115 -11.82 -61.50 -13.43
CA PRO A 115 -11.03 -61.62 -12.22
C PRO A 115 -10.10 -62.83 -12.38
N MET A 116 -8.80 -62.56 -12.54
CA MET A 116 -7.79 -63.61 -12.49
C MET A 116 -7.61 -64.06 -11.03
N PRO A 117 -7.55 -65.38 -10.78
CA PRO A 117 -7.37 -65.92 -9.43
C PRO A 117 -5.95 -65.64 -8.93
N ALA A 118 -5.83 -65.49 -7.61
CA ALA A 118 -4.58 -65.25 -6.90
C ALA A 118 -3.48 -66.28 -7.28
N PRO A 119 -2.30 -65.83 -7.75
CA PRO A 119 -1.12 -66.68 -7.82
C PRO A 119 -0.49 -66.77 -6.44
N GLY A 120 -0.41 -68.00 -5.91
CA GLY A 120 0.23 -68.29 -4.64
C GLY A 120 1.67 -67.80 -4.58
N MET A 121 2.04 -67.28 -3.41
CA MET A 121 3.40 -66.90 -3.05
C MET A 121 4.37 -68.09 -3.30
N PRO A 122 5.39 -67.96 -4.17
CA PRO A 122 6.53 -68.84 -4.08
C PRO A 122 7.40 -68.40 -2.89
N THR A 123 7.69 -69.37 -2.01
CA THR A 123 8.63 -69.25 -0.90
C THR A 123 9.99 -68.72 -1.38
N PRO A 124 10.66 -67.82 -0.62
CA PRO A 124 12.01 -67.40 -0.97
C PRO A 124 13.01 -68.55 -0.79
N PRO A 125 14.03 -68.69 -1.67
CA PRO A 125 15.12 -69.64 -1.47
C PRO A 125 16.01 -69.21 -0.28
N PRO A 126 16.68 -70.16 0.41
CA PRO A 126 17.49 -69.85 1.58
C PRO A 126 18.75 -69.06 1.19
N LEU A 127 19.09 -68.09 2.02
CA LEU A 127 20.33 -67.30 1.99
C LEU A 127 21.58 -68.20 1.96
N PRO A 128 22.62 -67.87 1.18
CA PRO A 128 23.91 -68.52 1.31
C PRO A 128 24.68 -67.97 2.52
N THR A 129 25.05 -68.91 3.37
CA THR A 129 26.04 -68.92 4.46
C THR A 129 26.95 -67.70 4.60
N GLU A 130 26.85 -67.06 5.77
CA GLU A 130 27.84 -66.12 6.31
C GLU A 130 29.22 -66.79 6.39
N MET A 131 30.23 -66.22 5.73
CA MET A 131 31.63 -66.52 6.04
C MET A 131 32.17 -65.44 7.00
N PRO A 132 32.94 -65.83 8.04
CA PRO A 132 33.47 -64.88 9.02
C PRO A 132 34.59 -64.02 8.40
N PRO A 133 34.80 -62.79 8.89
CA PRO A 133 35.81 -61.90 8.36
C PRO A 133 37.22 -62.39 8.73
N MET A 134 38.04 -62.70 7.72
CA MET A 134 39.48 -62.81 7.90
C MET A 134 40.04 -61.43 8.27
N THR A 135 40.51 -61.30 9.50
CA THR A 135 41.32 -60.17 9.94
C THR A 135 42.72 -60.31 9.34
N VAL A 136 43.02 -59.46 8.35
CA VAL A 136 44.40 -59.22 7.89
C VAL A 136 44.74 -57.77 8.25
N GLU A 137 45.65 -57.62 9.20
CA GLU A 137 46.28 -56.36 9.56
C GLU A 137 47.03 -55.73 8.37
N GLY A 138 46.98 -54.39 8.28
CA GLY A 138 48.08 -53.63 7.70
C GLY A 138 47.90 -52.98 6.31
N GLY A 139 46.69 -52.84 5.77
CA GLY A 139 46.48 -52.09 4.53
C GLY A 139 45.32 -51.12 4.64
N THR A 140 45.54 -49.82 4.44
CA THR A 140 44.46 -48.85 4.21
C THR A 140 43.78 -49.16 2.89
N VAL A 141 42.81 -50.08 2.92
CA VAL A 141 41.97 -50.40 1.77
C VAL A 141 41.03 -49.22 1.55
N ALA A 142 41.26 -48.47 0.46
CA ALA A 142 40.34 -47.44 0.04
C ALA A 142 38.97 -48.08 -0.22
N LYS A 143 37.95 -47.69 0.56
CA LYS A 143 36.57 -48.13 0.33
C LYS A 143 36.14 -47.61 -1.04
N ARG A 144 35.73 -48.52 -1.92
CA ARG A 144 35.17 -48.18 -3.24
C ARG A 144 33.87 -47.42 -3.03
N PHE A 145 33.87 -46.11 -3.25
CA PHE A 145 32.67 -45.30 -3.21
C PHE A 145 31.84 -45.59 -4.46
N VAL A 146 30.76 -46.33 -4.31
CA VAL A 146 29.81 -46.61 -5.40
C VAL A 146 28.69 -45.59 -5.26
N VAL A 147 28.73 -44.55 -6.10
CA VAL A 147 27.58 -43.65 -6.26
C VAL A 147 26.56 -44.38 -7.11
N THR A 148 25.40 -44.66 -6.54
CA THR A 148 24.26 -45.18 -7.29
C THR A 148 23.60 -43.99 -8.00
N ASN A 149 24.02 -43.69 -9.24
CA ASN A 149 23.26 -42.79 -10.11
C ASN A 149 22.00 -43.53 -10.55
N ASP A 150 20.91 -43.25 -9.85
CA ASP A 150 19.57 -43.63 -10.27
C ASP A 150 18.99 -42.51 -11.13
N ALA A 151 18.45 -42.84 -12.30
CA ALA A 151 17.89 -41.86 -13.21
C ALA A 151 16.70 -41.10 -12.58
N GLN A 152 16.01 -41.74 -11.64
CA GLN A 152 14.96 -41.10 -10.86
C GLN A 152 15.53 -40.03 -9.90
N SER A 153 16.69 -40.28 -9.30
CA SER A 153 17.35 -39.32 -8.40
C SER A 153 17.87 -38.09 -9.15
N GLU A 154 18.40 -38.26 -10.36
CA GLU A 154 18.81 -37.13 -11.21
C GLU A 154 17.60 -36.27 -11.62
N MET A 155 16.48 -36.90 -11.98
CA MET A 155 15.23 -36.21 -12.30
C MET A 155 14.67 -35.44 -11.09
N GLU A 156 14.66 -36.05 -9.90
CA GLU A 156 14.20 -35.39 -8.68
C GLU A 156 15.04 -34.15 -8.36
N THR A 157 16.36 -34.24 -8.57
CA THR A 157 17.29 -33.11 -8.38
C THR A 157 17.05 -31.99 -9.40
N GLU A 158 16.80 -32.32 -10.67
CA GLU A 158 16.46 -31.33 -11.71
C GLU A 158 15.13 -30.62 -11.41
N ILE A 159 14.13 -31.36 -10.91
CA ILE A 159 12.85 -30.78 -10.51
C ILE A 159 13.03 -29.84 -9.31
N GLU A 160 13.82 -30.24 -8.31
CA GLU A 160 14.08 -29.42 -7.12
C GLU A 160 14.77 -28.10 -7.49
N THR A 161 15.84 -28.17 -8.29
CA THR A 161 16.55 -26.98 -8.79
C THR A 161 15.65 -26.07 -9.63
N TYR A 162 14.81 -26.62 -10.51
CA TYR A 162 13.85 -25.82 -11.27
C TYR A 162 12.83 -25.11 -10.37
N VAL A 163 12.31 -25.80 -9.34
CA VAL A 163 11.37 -25.20 -8.39
C VAL A 163 12.04 -24.10 -7.55
N GLU A 164 13.29 -24.31 -7.12
CA GLU A 164 14.09 -23.31 -6.43
C GLU A 164 14.31 -22.06 -7.29
N GLU A 165 14.74 -22.22 -8.55
CA GLU A 165 14.88 -21.10 -9.47
C GLU A 165 13.57 -20.32 -9.65
N GLN A 166 12.44 -21.04 -9.75
CA GLN A 166 11.13 -20.40 -9.86
C GLN A 166 10.75 -19.64 -8.57
N ARG A 167 11.09 -20.18 -7.40
CA ARG A 167 10.88 -19.50 -6.11
C ARG A 167 11.73 -18.24 -6.01
N GLU A 168 13.00 -18.30 -6.41
CA GLU A 168 13.90 -17.15 -6.45
C GLU A 168 13.40 -16.06 -7.39
N LYS A 169 13.04 -16.42 -8.64
CA LYS A 169 12.47 -15.48 -9.62
C LYS A 169 11.22 -14.79 -9.05
N ARG A 170 10.33 -15.54 -8.40
CA ARG A 170 9.12 -14.99 -7.74
C ARG A 170 9.46 -14.12 -6.54
N ALA A 171 10.46 -14.48 -5.73
CA ALA A 171 10.91 -13.70 -4.58
C ALA A 171 11.49 -12.34 -5.03
N VAL A 172 12.31 -12.33 -6.07
CA VAL A 172 12.86 -11.10 -6.68
C VAL A 172 11.72 -10.21 -7.19
N ILE A 173 10.76 -10.76 -7.93
CA ILE A 173 9.60 -9.99 -8.43
C ILE A 173 8.76 -9.44 -7.28
N ARG A 174 8.47 -10.26 -6.26
CA ARG A 174 7.72 -9.85 -5.08
C ARG A 174 8.43 -8.72 -4.34
N GLY A 175 9.75 -8.82 -4.15
CA GLY A 175 10.57 -7.78 -3.52
C GLY A 175 10.57 -6.47 -4.31
N LYS A 176 10.67 -6.53 -5.65
CA LYS A 176 10.56 -5.35 -6.53
C LYS A 176 9.18 -4.68 -6.41
N ILE A 177 8.10 -5.47 -6.44
CA ILE A 177 6.72 -4.96 -6.32
C ILE A 177 6.51 -4.32 -4.95
N GLU A 178 6.97 -4.96 -3.87
CA GLU A 178 6.81 -4.43 -2.52
C GLU A 178 7.59 -3.12 -2.34
N ARG A 179 8.83 -3.05 -2.81
CA ARG A 179 9.62 -1.81 -2.80
C ARG A 179 8.90 -0.68 -3.55
N ARG A 180 8.42 -0.95 -4.77
CA ARG A 180 7.67 0.04 -5.56
C ARG A 180 6.39 0.49 -4.86
N ARG A 181 5.64 -0.43 -4.23
CA ARG A 181 4.44 -0.09 -3.44
C ARG A 181 4.78 0.78 -2.22
N ARG A 182 5.86 0.48 -1.50
CA ARG A 182 6.33 1.28 -0.36
C ARG A 182 6.73 2.69 -0.80
N MET A 183 7.48 2.83 -1.89
CA MET A 183 7.86 4.14 -2.45
C MET A 183 6.63 4.95 -2.87
N ALA A 184 5.69 4.35 -3.61
CA ALA A 184 4.46 5.03 -4.03
C ALA A 184 3.56 5.43 -2.84
N LEU A 185 3.52 4.63 -1.77
CA LEU A 185 2.81 5.01 -0.54
C LEU A 185 3.51 6.16 0.18
N ALA A 186 4.84 6.15 0.25
CA ALA A 186 5.62 7.24 0.84
C ALA A 186 5.42 8.54 0.06
N GLU A 187 5.46 8.49 -1.27
CA GLU A 187 5.19 9.62 -2.16
C GLU A 187 3.79 10.19 -1.97
N ARG A 188 2.75 9.33 -1.92
CA ARG A 188 1.38 9.78 -1.64
C ARG A 188 1.24 10.43 -0.27
N LYS A 189 1.92 9.89 0.75
CA LYS A 189 1.92 10.48 2.09
C LYS A 189 2.64 11.83 2.09
N ALA A 190 3.79 11.94 1.43
CA ALA A 190 4.54 13.19 1.31
C ALA A 190 3.76 14.25 0.53
N ALA A 191 3.13 13.87 -0.60
CA ALA A 191 2.27 14.76 -1.37
C ALA A 191 1.08 15.25 -0.54
N LYS A 192 0.44 14.36 0.25
CA LYS A 192 -0.60 14.79 1.17
C LYS A 192 -0.05 15.80 2.18
N VAL A 193 1.05 15.49 2.88
CA VAL A 193 1.66 16.42 3.83
C VAL A 193 1.95 17.78 3.17
N ARG A 194 2.50 17.80 1.95
CA ARG A 194 2.71 19.03 1.17
C ARG A 194 1.41 19.83 0.95
N MET A 195 0.32 19.16 0.58
CA MET A 195 -0.98 19.84 0.44
C MET A 195 -1.49 20.43 1.76
N TRP A 196 -1.19 19.80 2.90
CA TRP A 196 -1.55 20.34 4.23
C TRP A 196 -0.67 21.54 4.58
N THR A 197 0.63 21.47 4.32
CA THR A 197 1.57 22.57 4.59
C THR A 197 1.35 23.77 3.67
N GLU A 198 0.84 23.58 2.45
CA GLU A 198 0.46 24.68 1.55
C GLU A 198 -0.81 25.41 2.00
N LEU A 199 -1.69 24.73 2.76
CA LEU A 199 -2.94 25.30 3.26
C LEU A 199 -2.74 26.08 4.56
N GLU A 200 -1.81 25.62 5.39
CA GLU A 200 -1.30 26.35 6.53
C GLU A 200 -0.40 27.47 5.97
N ASP A 201 -0.59 28.73 6.36
CA ASP A 201 0.14 29.89 5.82
C ASP A 201 1.61 29.92 6.35
N GLY A 202 2.22 28.74 6.45
CA GLY A 202 3.55 28.49 6.96
C GLY A 202 4.59 28.78 5.88
N GLU A 203 5.56 29.59 6.23
CA GLU A 203 6.73 29.86 5.41
C GLU A 203 7.58 28.58 5.26
N ASP A 204 7.95 28.23 4.02
CA ASP A 204 8.88 27.13 3.74
C ASP A 204 10.32 27.56 4.02
N LEU A 205 10.76 27.34 5.27
CA LEU A 205 12.12 27.63 5.70
C LEU A 205 13.17 26.81 4.93
N GLY A 206 12.81 25.63 4.43
CA GLY A 206 13.72 24.81 3.62
C GLY A 206 14.04 25.49 2.29
N ALA A 207 13.00 25.90 1.56
CA ALA A 207 13.16 26.63 0.30
C ALA A 207 13.80 28.02 0.48
N LEU A 208 13.62 28.64 1.65
CA LEU A 208 14.26 29.92 1.99
C LEU A 208 15.77 29.74 2.23
N LEU A 209 16.16 28.70 2.96
CA LEU A 209 17.55 28.37 3.27
C LEU A 209 18.34 27.87 2.06
N ASP A 210 17.68 27.31 1.05
CA ASP A 210 18.31 26.86 -0.20
C ASP A 210 18.85 28.04 -1.05
N LYS A 211 18.31 29.25 -0.85
CA LYS A 211 18.77 30.43 -1.57
C LYS A 211 20.14 30.88 -1.05
N PRO A 212 21.11 31.16 -1.94
CA PRO A 212 22.38 31.76 -1.52
C PRO A 212 22.10 33.14 -0.90
N ASN A 213 22.74 33.44 0.24
CA ASN A 213 22.56 34.68 1.01
C ASN A 213 21.12 34.91 1.52
N HIS A 214 20.51 33.89 2.13
CA HIS A 214 19.18 33.99 2.76
C HIS A 214 19.09 34.99 3.93
N GLY A 215 20.21 35.53 4.43
CA GLY A 215 20.22 36.59 5.46
C GLY A 215 19.80 36.13 6.86
N LEU A 216 19.70 34.83 7.08
CA LEU A 216 19.26 34.20 8.33
C LEU A 216 20.44 33.48 8.98
N ILE A 217 20.53 33.54 10.31
CA ILE A 217 21.52 32.83 11.10
C ILE A 217 20.92 31.48 11.50
N VAL A 218 21.55 30.39 11.07
CA VAL A 218 21.16 29.03 11.44
C VAL A 218 21.92 28.63 12.70
N ILE A 219 21.19 28.40 13.79
CA ILE A 219 21.70 27.88 15.07
C ILE A 219 21.43 26.38 15.07
N GLU A 220 22.45 25.56 15.32
CA GLU A 220 22.28 24.11 15.46
C GLU A 220 22.13 23.77 16.95
N GLU A 221 21.09 23.02 17.32
CA GLU A 221 20.81 22.68 18.72
C GLU A 221 21.79 21.62 19.27
N ASP A 222 22.09 20.59 18.47
CA ASP A 222 23.00 19.51 18.84
C ASP A 222 24.28 19.57 18.01
N GLU A 223 25.39 19.90 18.67
CA GLU A 223 26.74 19.91 18.08
C GLU A 223 27.25 18.48 17.76
N SER A 224 26.69 17.44 18.40
CA SER A 224 27.06 16.03 18.17
C SER A 224 25.82 15.10 18.18
N PRO A 225 25.13 14.90 17.05
CA PRO A 225 24.04 13.95 16.98
C PRO A 225 24.55 12.49 16.99
N ASP A 226 23.74 11.58 17.51
CA ASP A 226 24.00 10.13 17.45
C ASP A 226 23.85 9.63 15.99
N ASP A 227 24.98 9.43 15.32
CA ASP A 227 25.07 8.99 13.91
C ASP A 227 24.56 7.54 13.69
N SER A 228 24.18 6.83 14.75
CA SER A 228 23.69 5.44 14.63
C SER A 228 22.35 5.32 13.90
N SER A 229 21.56 6.38 13.79
CA SER A 229 20.23 6.36 13.16
C SER A 229 20.07 7.48 12.14
N PRO A 230 19.28 7.27 11.06
CA PRO A 230 18.97 8.35 10.13
C PRO A 230 18.32 9.52 10.87
N LEU A 231 18.83 10.74 10.70
CA LEU A 231 18.35 11.93 11.40
C LEU A 231 17.33 12.67 10.51
N GLY A 232 16.20 13.05 11.09
CA GLY A 232 15.26 14.00 10.52
C GLY A 232 15.69 15.42 10.92
N VAL A 233 15.68 16.34 9.97
CA VAL A 233 16.00 17.76 10.22
C VAL A 233 14.71 18.56 10.20
N SER A 234 14.47 19.36 11.24
CA SER A 234 13.41 20.36 11.28
C SER A 234 13.98 21.75 11.54
N TYR A 235 13.38 22.75 10.91
CA TYR A 235 13.75 24.15 11.05
C TYR A 235 12.65 24.89 11.82
N VAL A 236 13.02 25.63 12.86
CA VAL A 236 12.09 26.43 13.67
C VAL A 236 12.56 27.88 13.68
N ARG A 237 11.68 28.80 13.29
CA ARG A 237 12.00 30.24 13.32
C ARG A 237 11.89 30.74 14.76
N ILE A 238 12.99 31.27 15.31
CA ILE A 238 12.99 31.88 16.65
C ILE A 238 12.61 33.35 16.52
N ASP A 239 13.30 34.06 15.61
CA ASP A 239 13.10 35.49 15.34
C ASP A 239 13.09 35.77 13.83
N GLU A 240 12.98 37.05 13.46
CA GLU A 240 13.05 37.49 12.07
C GLU A 240 14.38 37.12 11.38
N SER A 241 15.49 37.06 12.12
CA SER A 241 16.84 36.80 11.59
C SER A 241 17.45 35.45 11.98
N ARG A 242 16.79 34.64 12.83
CA ARG A 242 17.36 33.43 13.43
C ARG A 242 16.48 32.20 13.25
N ILE A 243 17.09 31.11 12.79
CA ILE A 243 16.45 29.80 12.63
C ILE A 243 17.21 28.77 13.48
N LEU A 244 16.48 27.94 14.21
CA LEU A 244 17.01 26.77 14.90
C LEU A 244 16.88 25.54 14.01
N LYS A 245 17.97 24.81 13.82
CA LYS A 245 18.03 23.53 13.12
C LYS A 245 18.09 22.41 14.16
N ILE A 246 17.01 21.66 14.26
CA ILE A 246 16.86 20.53 15.18
C ILE A 246 17.10 19.24 14.40
N ARG A 247 17.91 18.34 14.94
CA ARG A 247 18.18 17.01 14.35
C ARG A 247 17.60 15.94 15.27
N VAL A 248 16.62 15.18 14.79
CA VAL A 248 15.92 14.16 15.57
C VAL A 248 16.12 12.78 14.95
N PRO A 249 16.58 11.75 15.69
CA PRO A 249 16.74 10.41 15.12
C PRO A 249 15.40 9.78 14.71
N LEU A 250 15.33 9.34 13.46
CA LEU A 250 14.19 8.64 12.88
C LEU A 250 14.25 7.17 13.27
N LYS A 251 13.53 6.83 14.35
CA LYS A 251 13.30 5.42 14.72
C LYS A 251 12.28 4.83 13.75
N ILE A 252 12.75 4.12 12.74
CA ILE A 252 11.88 3.28 11.92
C ILE A 252 11.57 2.06 12.81
N PRO A 253 10.31 1.86 13.25
CA PRO A 253 9.97 0.62 13.91
C PRO A 253 10.24 -0.47 12.89
N GLU A 254 11.23 -1.33 13.15
CA GLU A 254 11.40 -2.53 12.38
C GLU A 254 10.08 -3.26 12.47
N LYS A 255 9.35 -3.29 11.36
CA LYS A 255 8.15 -4.11 11.26
C LYS A 255 8.67 -5.51 11.47
N ALA A 256 8.47 -6.04 12.68
CA ALA A 256 8.89 -7.37 13.06
C ALA A 256 8.56 -8.27 11.88
N VAL A 257 9.60 -8.77 11.21
CA VAL A 257 9.44 -9.83 10.23
C VAL A 257 8.64 -10.85 10.99
N SER A 258 7.40 -11.08 10.56
CA SER A 258 6.50 -12.02 11.21
C SER A 258 7.28 -13.32 11.32
N LYS A 259 7.77 -13.61 12.53
CA LYS A 259 8.25 -14.94 12.86
C LYS A 259 7.14 -15.89 12.39
N PRO A 260 7.47 -17.01 11.71
CA PRO A 260 6.47 -18.02 11.44
C PRO A 260 5.86 -18.36 12.79
N VAL A 261 4.54 -18.17 12.89
CA VAL A 261 3.68 -18.41 14.05
C VAL A 261 4.34 -19.33 15.08
N GLU A 262 5.08 -18.75 16.03
CA GLU A 262 5.34 -19.42 17.30
C GLU A 262 3.98 -19.42 17.99
N GLU A 263 3.49 -20.64 18.24
CA GLU A 263 2.20 -20.93 18.85
C GLU A 263 1.86 -19.89 19.91
N LEU A 264 0.73 -19.20 19.70
CA LEU A 264 0.10 -18.40 20.72
C LEU A 264 0.00 -19.28 21.98
N PRO A 265 0.51 -18.86 23.16
CA PRO A 265 0.16 -19.55 24.39
C PRO A 265 -1.37 -19.50 24.48
N MET A 266 -1.97 -20.68 24.55
CA MET A 266 -3.41 -20.86 24.69
C MET A 266 -3.91 -19.87 25.76
N LEU A 267 -4.81 -18.97 25.34
CA LEU A 267 -5.50 -18.04 26.23
C LEU A 267 -6.43 -18.87 27.14
N GLU A 268 -5.89 -19.43 28.21
CA GLU A 268 -6.62 -20.28 29.16
C GLU A 268 -7.43 -19.46 30.19
N ASP A 269 -7.28 -18.12 30.24
CA ASP A 269 -7.86 -17.28 31.31
C ASP A 269 -8.56 -16.01 30.80
N MET A 270 -9.54 -16.13 29.88
CA MET A 270 -10.56 -15.09 29.73
C MET A 270 -11.85 -15.49 30.47
N PRO A 271 -12.44 -14.59 31.30
CA PRO A 271 -13.74 -14.84 31.89
C PRO A 271 -14.79 -15.05 30.77
N PRO A 272 -15.79 -15.92 30.98
CA PRO A 272 -16.78 -16.22 29.96
C PRO A 272 -17.48 -14.94 29.50
N MET A 273 -17.55 -14.75 28.19
CA MET A 273 -18.28 -13.63 27.58
C MET A 273 -19.73 -13.60 28.10
N PRO A 274 -20.27 -12.43 28.44
CA PRO A 274 -21.68 -12.32 28.80
C PRO A 274 -22.54 -12.79 27.62
N PRO A 275 -23.68 -13.48 27.88
CA PRO A 275 -24.55 -13.95 26.82
C PRO A 275 -25.00 -12.77 25.96
N PRO A 276 -25.11 -12.94 24.63
CA PRO A 276 -25.58 -11.89 23.75
C PRO A 276 -26.97 -11.43 24.20
N PRO A 277 -27.27 -10.12 24.13
CA PRO A 277 -28.57 -9.60 24.51
C PRO A 277 -29.66 -10.30 23.70
N SER A 278 -30.51 -11.05 24.39
CA SER A 278 -31.69 -11.70 23.83
C SER A 278 -32.67 -10.63 23.36
N GLY A 279 -32.78 -10.45 22.04
CA GLY A 279 -33.70 -9.48 21.45
C GLY A 279 -33.25 -8.85 20.14
N LEU A 280 -32.06 -9.17 19.62
CA LEU A 280 -31.68 -8.72 18.28
C LEU A 280 -32.39 -9.56 17.21
N PRO A 281 -33.06 -8.94 16.22
CA PRO A 281 -33.68 -9.67 15.12
C PRO A 281 -32.61 -10.48 14.37
N PRO A 282 -32.94 -11.67 13.85
CA PRO A 282 -31.99 -12.50 13.12
C PRO A 282 -31.36 -11.68 12.00
N MET A 283 -30.02 -11.69 11.94
CA MET A 283 -29.30 -11.04 10.85
C MET A 283 -29.83 -11.58 9.51
N PRO A 284 -30.08 -10.71 8.52
CA PRO A 284 -30.50 -11.17 7.21
C PRO A 284 -29.41 -12.07 6.62
N PRO A 285 -29.80 -13.20 5.98
CA PRO A 285 -28.83 -14.12 5.41
C PRO A 285 -28.00 -13.41 4.33
N PRO A 286 -26.69 -13.71 4.24
CA PRO A 286 -25.85 -13.16 3.20
C PRO A 286 -26.42 -13.53 1.81
N PRO A 287 -26.45 -12.59 0.85
CA PRO A 287 -27.10 -12.79 -0.43
C PRO A 287 -26.48 -13.97 -1.19
N GLY A 288 -27.30 -14.98 -1.50
CA GLY A 288 -26.92 -16.10 -2.37
C GLY A 288 -27.02 -17.51 -1.76
N MET A 289 -27.41 -17.67 -0.50
CA MET A 289 -27.65 -18.99 0.10
C MET A 289 -29.16 -19.31 0.16
N PRO A 290 -29.59 -20.55 -0.19
CA PRO A 290 -30.97 -20.96 0.00
C PRO A 290 -31.32 -20.95 1.50
N PRO A 291 -32.58 -20.62 1.86
CA PRO A 291 -32.99 -20.62 3.26
C PRO A 291 -32.85 -22.03 3.86
N PRO A 292 -32.41 -22.16 5.12
CA PRO A 292 -32.35 -23.45 5.78
C PRO A 292 -33.76 -24.05 5.92
N PRO A 293 -33.90 -25.39 5.88
CA PRO A 293 -35.20 -26.04 6.05
C PRO A 293 -35.78 -25.75 7.45
N PRO A 294 -37.11 -25.67 7.58
CA PRO A 294 -37.77 -25.41 8.85
C PRO A 294 -37.50 -26.56 9.83
N PRO A 295 -37.36 -26.26 11.13
CA PRO A 295 -37.22 -27.28 12.17
C PRO A 295 -38.50 -28.08 12.32
N GLU A 296 -38.37 -29.41 12.52
CA GLU A 296 -39.45 -30.29 13.00
C GLU A 296 -39.75 -30.04 14.49
#